data_AF-A0A1J3IJW1-F1
#
_entry.id   AF-A0A1J3IJW1-F1
#
_cell.length_a   1.000
_cell.length_b   1.000
_cell.length_c   1.000
_cell.angle_alpha   90.00
_cell.angle_beta   90.00
_cell.angle_gamma   90.00
#
_symmetry.space_group_name_H-M   'P 1'
#
loop_
_entity.id
_entity.type
_entity.pdbx_description
1 polymer ?
#
loop_
_entity_poly.entity_id
_entity_poly.type
_entity_poly.pdbx_seq_one_letter_code
_entity_poly.pdbx_strand_id
1 'polypeptide(L)'
;KDYSHGIQALRFKTNLRISEMMGYEDGEKFTLAVDGKKIIGFHGYAELNLHALGAYFTEILPTRLESKGGKGGDEWDDGADHEGVTKIYVRYCYEGLQNIRFDYVNKDGHMR
;
A
#
# COMPACT_ATOMS: atom_id res chain seq x y z
N LYS A 1 -11.77 37.23 17.48
CA LYS A 1 -11.80 36.00 16.65
C LYS A 1 -11.07 34.96 17.46
N ASP A 2 -11.77 33.95 17.95
CA ASP A 2 -11.12 32.84 18.66
C ASP A 2 -10.30 32.07 17.64
N TYR A 3 -8.98 32.07 17.83
CA TYR A 3 -8.09 31.25 17.06
C TYR A 3 -8.37 29.82 17.48
N SER A 4 -8.96 29.02 16.60
CA SER A 4 -9.05 27.60 16.85
C SER A 4 -7.61 27.05 16.82
N HIS A 5 -7.04 26.85 18.01
CA HIS A 5 -5.61 26.59 18.21
C HIS A 5 -5.13 25.19 17.76
N GLY A 6 -5.88 24.51 16.88
CA GLY A 6 -5.62 23.11 16.52
C GLY A 6 -6.05 22.75 15.11
N ILE A 7 -5.93 21.47 14.78
CA ILE A 7 -6.33 20.89 13.51
C ILE A 7 -7.85 21.02 13.33
N GLN A 8 -8.26 21.71 12.27
CA GLN A 8 -9.68 22.04 12.00
C GLN A 8 -10.42 20.98 11.20
N ALA A 9 -9.71 20.25 10.35
CA ALA A 9 -10.29 19.23 9.51
C ALA A 9 -9.31 18.07 9.26
N LEU A 10 -9.88 16.88 9.11
CA LEU A 10 -9.16 15.68 8.72
C LEU A 10 -9.81 15.06 7.48
N ARG A 11 -8.96 14.54 6.59
CA ARG A 11 -9.38 13.71 5.47
C ARG A 11 -8.40 12.56 5.30
N PHE A 12 -8.90 11.35 5.32
CA PHE A 12 -8.09 10.16 5.11
C PHE A 12 -8.12 9.76 3.64
N LYS A 13 -6.93 9.60 3.05
CA LYS A 13 -6.75 9.04 1.71
C LYS A 13 -6.08 7.68 1.86
N THR A 14 -6.76 6.64 1.38
CA THR A 14 -6.23 5.27 1.33
C THR A 14 -6.09 4.81 -0.11
N ASN A 15 -5.54 3.61 -0.32
CA ASN A 15 -5.51 2.95 -1.62
C ASN A 15 -6.89 2.50 -2.14
N LEU A 16 -7.93 2.57 -1.31
CA LEU A 16 -9.30 2.17 -1.69
C LEU A 16 -10.25 3.36 -1.86
N ARG A 17 -10.14 4.38 -0.99
CA ARG A 17 -11.05 5.53 -1.00
C ARG A 17 -10.44 6.77 -0.37
N ILE A 18 -11.06 7.90 -0.66
CA ILE A 18 -10.87 9.15 0.08
C ILE A 18 -12.11 9.33 0.97
N SER A 19 -11.91 9.63 2.25
CA SER A 19 -13.03 9.96 3.14
C SER A 19 -13.61 11.33 2.81
N GLU A 20 -14.82 11.59 3.29
CA GLU A 20 -15.32 12.95 3.43
C GLU A 20 -14.38 13.78 4.31
N MET A 21 -14.43 15.10 4.13
CA MET A 21 -13.76 16.04 5.01
C MET A 21 -14.49 16.06 6.35
N MET A 22 -13.78 15.77 7.44
CA MET A 22 -14.33 15.78 8.80
C MET A 22 -13.84 17.03 9.52
N GLY A 23 -14.71 18.03 9.66
CA GLY A 23 -14.41 19.31 10.29
C GLY A 23 -14.57 20.49 9.32
N TYR A 24 -13.91 21.61 9.62
CA TYR A 24 -13.99 22.84 8.84
C TYR A 24 -12.69 23.06 8.08
N GLU A 25 -12.77 23.24 6.76
CA GLU A 25 -11.61 23.48 5.91
C GLU A 25 -11.10 24.92 6.07
N ASP A 26 -10.64 25.23 7.28
CA ASP A 26 -10.07 26.51 7.69
C ASP A 26 -8.63 26.30 8.18
N GLY A 27 -7.74 27.23 7.83
CA GLY A 27 -6.31 27.16 8.17
C GLY A 27 -5.39 26.52 7.12
N GLU A 28 -4.17 26.21 7.55
CA GLU A 28 -3.09 25.70 6.69
C GLU A 28 -3.20 24.18 6.48
N LYS A 29 -3.00 23.74 5.23
CA LYS A 29 -3.09 22.33 4.84
C LYS A 29 -1.73 21.66 4.96
N PHE A 30 -1.71 20.48 5.57
CA PHE A 30 -0.54 19.60 5.60
C PHE A 30 -0.94 18.17 5.21
N THR A 31 0.04 17.33 4.88
CA THR A 31 -0.17 15.91 4.55
C THR A 31 0.84 15.06 5.30
N LEU A 32 0.35 14.01 5.95
CA LEU A 32 1.17 12.98 6.60
C LEU A 32 1.13 11.71 5.74
N ALA A 33 2.03 11.62 4.77
CA ALA A 33 2.13 10.47 3.89
C ALA A 33 3.59 10.19 3.54
N VAL A 34 3.94 8.90 3.48
CA VAL A 34 5.25 8.43 3.01
C VAL A 34 4.99 7.41 1.92
N ASP A 35 5.61 7.63 0.76
CA ASP A 35 5.42 6.75 -0.40
C ASP A 35 5.91 5.33 -0.10
N GLY A 36 5.21 4.32 -0.62
CA GLY A 36 5.51 2.90 -0.38
C GLY A 36 5.30 2.41 1.06
N LYS A 37 4.76 3.23 1.97
CA LYS A 37 4.56 2.85 3.38
C LYS A 37 3.10 2.84 3.80
N LYS A 38 2.82 1.98 4.79
CA LYS A 38 1.52 1.88 5.45
C LYS A 38 1.56 2.57 6.80
N ILE A 39 0.53 3.35 7.12
CA ILE A 39 0.32 3.90 8.47
C ILE A 39 -0.09 2.75 9.41
N ILE A 40 0.60 2.62 10.55
CA ILE A 40 0.35 1.59 11.57
C ILE A 40 -0.11 2.16 12.91
N GLY A 41 -0.10 3.47 13.07
CA GLY A 41 -0.54 4.15 14.28
C GLY A 41 -0.37 5.65 14.16
N PHE A 42 -0.92 6.36 15.14
CA PHE A 42 -0.81 7.82 15.24
C PHE A 42 -0.27 8.21 16.61
N HIS A 43 0.36 9.36 16.68
CA HIS A 43 0.77 10.00 17.93
C HIS A 43 0.46 11.49 17.84
N GLY A 44 0.46 12.20 18.97
CA GLY A 44 0.10 13.61 18.96
C GLY A 44 -0.23 14.14 20.34
N TYR A 45 -0.88 15.29 20.36
CA TYR A 45 -1.33 15.96 21.56
C TYR A 45 -2.69 16.59 21.31
N ALA A 46 -3.60 16.37 22.25
CA ALA A 46 -4.96 16.88 22.24
C ALA A 46 -5.37 17.29 23.65
N GLU A 47 -6.19 18.33 23.74
CA GLU A 47 -6.92 18.71 24.95
C GLU A 47 -8.41 18.85 24.59
N LEU A 48 -8.95 20.07 24.63
CA LEU A 48 -10.27 20.37 24.08
C LEU A 48 -10.29 20.23 22.55
N ASN A 49 -9.15 20.49 21.89
CA ASN A 49 -8.94 20.35 20.45
C ASN A 49 -7.73 19.46 20.15
N LEU A 50 -7.66 18.92 18.94
CA LEU A 50 -6.47 18.22 18.44
C LEU A 50 -5.41 19.25 18.03
N HIS A 51 -4.30 19.34 18.75
CA HIS A 51 -3.26 20.36 18.49
C HIS A 51 -2.17 19.84 17.56
N ALA A 52 -1.77 18.58 17.73
CA ALA A 52 -0.72 17.97 16.93
C ALA A 52 -1.09 16.54 16.57
N LEU A 53 -0.74 16.14 15.34
CA LEU A 53 -0.92 14.80 14.83
C LEU A 53 0.33 14.38 14.04
N GLY A 54 0.83 13.20 14.35
CA GLY A 54 1.87 12.49 13.61
C GLY A 54 1.43 11.05 13.36
N ALA A 55 2.14 10.35 12.48
CA ALA A 55 1.83 8.99 12.08
C ALA A 55 3.09 8.11 12.10
N TYR A 56 2.92 6.87 12.56
CA TYR A 56 3.91 5.82 12.45
C TYR A 56 3.72 5.07 11.14
N PHE A 57 4.83 4.79 10.45
CA PHE A 57 4.84 4.14 9.15
C PHE A 57 5.64 2.84 9.21
N THR A 58 5.21 1.84 8.45
CA THR A 58 5.99 0.62 8.16
C THR A 58 6.03 0.37 6.66
N GLU A 59 6.97 -0.44 6.20
CA GLU A 59 7.03 -0.89 4.81
C GLU A 59 5.84 -1.79 4.48
N ILE A 60 5.29 -1.64 3.27
CA ILE A 60 4.33 -2.60 2.74
C ILE A 60 5.14 -3.80 2.25
N LEU A 61 5.32 -4.78 3.13
CA LEU A 61 5.93 -6.05 2.74
C LEU A 61 4.96 -6.84 1.85
N PRO A 62 5.47 -7.53 0.81
CA PRO A 62 4.65 -8.45 0.03
C PRO A 62 4.01 -9.49 0.95
N THR A 63 2.69 -9.56 0.95
CA THR A 63 1.96 -10.60 1.69
C THR A 63 1.78 -11.81 0.79
N ARG A 64 2.33 -12.96 1.19
CA ARG A 64 2.09 -14.23 0.49
C ARG A 64 0.62 -14.63 0.63
N LEU A 65 -0.06 -14.86 -0.49
CA LEU A 65 -1.43 -15.34 -0.52
C LEU A 65 -1.46 -16.87 -0.56
N GLU A 66 -2.53 -17.47 -0.03
CA GLU A 66 -2.76 -18.91 -0.17
C GLU A 66 -3.03 -19.26 -1.64
N SER A 67 -2.36 -20.30 -2.13
CA SER A 67 -2.58 -20.83 -3.48
C SER A 67 -3.98 -21.42 -3.60
N LYS A 68 -4.67 -21.12 -4.71
CA LYS A 68 -5.95 -21.76 -5.06
C LYS A 68 -5.72 -22.75 -6.20
N GLY A 69 -5.96 -24.04 -5.95
CA GLY A 69 -5.73 -25.09 -6.95
C GLY A 69 -5.76 -26.50 -6.36
N GLY A 70 -5.29 -27.47 -7.15
CA GLY A 70 -5.09 -28.84 -6.69
C GLY A 70 -3.90 -28.97 -5.72
N LYS A 71 -3.81 -30.10 -5.02
CA LYS A 71 -2.72 -30.39 -4.05
C LYS A 71 -1.49 -31.07 -4.68
N GLY A 72 -1.38 -31.07 -6.01
CA GLY A 72 -0.30 -31.73 -6.74
C GLY A 72 0.75 -30.74 -7.24
N GLY A 73 1.91 -31.25 -7.64
CA GLY A 73 3.06 -30.46 -8.10
C GLY A 73 4.04 -30.10 -6.99
N ASP A 74 5.18 -29.54 -7.38
CA ASP A 74 6.20 -29.01 -6.46
C ASP A 74 5.92 -27.53 -6.15
N GLU A 75 6.16 -27.11 -4.90
CA GLU A 75 6.08 -25.70 -4.51
C GLU A 75 7.19 -24.90 -5.20
N TRP A 76 6.83 -23.74 -5.74
CA TRP A 76 7.77 -22.78 -6.33
C TRP A 76 7.37 -21.35 -5.96
N ASP A 77 8.36 -20.48 -5.79
CA ASP A 77 8.21 -19.06 -5.46
C ASP A 77 9.40 -18.31 -6.10
N ASP A 78 9.12 -17.34 -6.97
CA ASP A 78 10.14 -16.54 -7.65
C ASP A 78 10.77 -15.47 -6.74
N GLY A 79 10.28 -15.34 -5.50
CA GLY A 79 10.78 -14.42 -4.48
C GLY A 79 10.33 -12.97 -4.69
N ALA A 80 10.75 -12.10 -3.77
CA ALA A 80 10.33 -10.69 -3.73
C ALA A 80 11.35 -9.71 -4.32
N ASP A 81 12.45 -10.20 -4.91
CA ASP A 81 13.56 -9.36 -5.40
C ASP A 81 13.35 -8.85 -6.82
N HIS A 82 12.14 -8.39 -7.11
CA HIS A 82 11.73 -7.83 -8.39
C HIS A 82 10.98 -6.52 -8.18
N GLU A 83 11.24 -5.51 -9.01
CA GLU A 83 10.52 -4.23 -8.99
C GLU A 83 9.17 -4.34 -9.70
N GLY A 84 9.07 -5.21 -10.71
CA GLY A 84 7.83 -5.46 -11.42
C GLY A 84 7.88 -6.64 -12.39
N VAL A 85 6.71 -7.04 -12.86
CA VAL A 85 6.52 -8.04 -13.93
C VAL A 85 6.32 -7.30 -15.25
N THR A 86 7.07 -7.67 -16.28
CA THR A 86 6.99 -7.05 -17.61
C THR A 86 6.18 -7.88 -18.60
N LYS A 87 6.33 -9.21 -18.52
CA LYS A 87 5.66 -10.17 -19.41
C LYS A 87 5.24 -11.40 -18.64
N ILE A 88 4.12 -11.96 -19.07
CA ILE A 88 3.57 -13.22 -18.57
C ILE A 88 3.43 -14.14 -19.78
N TYR A 89 4.10 -15.29 -19.74
CA TYR A 89 3.99 -16.33 -20.75
C TYR A 89 3.12 -17.45 -20.19
N VAL A 90 2.10 -17.84 -20.95
CA VAL A 90 1.17 -18.90 -20.55
C VAL A 90 1.08 -19.92 -21.67
N ARG A 91 1.32 -21.19 -21.35
CA ARG A 91 1.06 -22.32 -22.24
C ARG A 91 -0.13 -23.10 -21.71
N TYR A 92 -1.11 -23.34 -22.58
CA TYR A 92 -2.32 -24.09 -22.25
C TYR A 92 -2.69 -25.05 -23.37
N CYS A 93 -3.51 -26.05 -23.03
CA CYS A 93 -4.11 -26.99 -23.97
C CYS A 93 -5.59 -27.21 -23.61
N TYR A 94 -6.25 -28.20 -24.23
CA TYR A 94 -7.65 -28.53 -23.93
C TYR A 94 -7.87 -29.03 -22.48
N GLU A 95 -6.80 -29.45 -21.79
CA GLU A 95 -6.82 -29.92 -20.39
C GLU A 95 -6.57 -28.80 -19.37
N GLY A 96 -6.28 -27.58 -19.85
CA GLY A 96 -6.06 -26.40 -19.00
C GLY A 96 -4.65 -25.80 -19.12
N LEU A 97 -4.24 -25.08 -18.07
CA LEU A 97 -2.93 -24.43 -17.98
C LEU A 97 -1.84 -25.48 -17.76
N GLN A 98 -0.83 -25.49 -18.63
CA GLN A 98 0.30 -26.43 -18.55
C GLN A 98 1.56 -25.79 -17.96
N ASN A 99 1.82 -24.52 -18.27
CA ASN A 99 2.97 -23.79 -17.72
C ASN A 99 2.72 -22.27 -17.71
N ILE A 100 3.32 -21.60 -16.72
CA ILE A 100 3.41 -20.15 -16.63
C ILE A 100 4.88 -19.75 -16.40
N ARG A 101 5.29 -18.62 -16.97
CA ARG A 101 6.59 -17.99 -16.76
C ARG A 101 6.44 -16.47 -16.77
N PHE A 102 7.30 -15.78 -16.04
CA PHE A 102 7.34 -14.32 -15.97
C PHE A 102 8.72 -13.80 -16.39
N ASP A 103 8.75 -12.62 -16.99
CA ASP A 103 9.96 -11.80 -17.11
C ASP A 103 9.86 -10.61 -16.15
N TYR A 104 10.94 -10.31 -15.45
CA TYR A 104 10.95 -9.33 -14.37
C TYR A 104 11.86 -8.13 -14.66
N VAL A 105 11.60 -7.02 -13.98
CA VAL A 105 12.59 -5.96 -13.75
C VAL A 105 13.17 -6.18 -12.36
N ASN A 106 14.49 -6.24 -12.25
CA ASN A 106 15.16 -6.29 -10.95
C ASN A 106 15.23 -4.89 -10.30
N LYS A 107 15.67 -4.81 -9.04
CA LYS A 107 15.79 -3.53 -8.31
C LYS A 107 16.80 -2.53 -8.92
N ASP A 108 17.65 -2.99 -9.84
CA ASP A 108 18.60 -2.13 -10.57
C ASP A 108 18.04 -1.65 -11.92
N GLY A 109 16.78 -1.98 -12.24
CA GLY A 109 16.13 -1.61 -13.50
C GLY A 109 16.47 -2.51 -14.68
N HIS A 110 17.16 -3.63 -14.47
CA HIS A 110 17.54 -4.58 -15.52
C HIS A 110 16.52 -5.71 -15.68
N MET A 111 16.35 -6.17 -16.93
CA MET A 111 15.50 -7.30 -17.26
C MET A 111 16.13 -8.61 -16.80
N ARG A 112 15.32 -9.50 -16.21
CA ARG A 112 15.69 -10.87 -15.82
C ARG A 112 14.70 -11.89 -16.36
#